data_AF-A0A1E3X5J2-F1
#
_entry.id   AF-A0A1E3X5J2-F1
#
_cell.length_a   1.000
_cell.length_b   1.000
_cell.length_c   1.000
_cell.angle_alpha   90.00
_cell.angle_beta   90.00
_cell.angle_gamma   90.00
#
_symmetry.space_group_name_H-M   'P 1'
#
loop_
_entity.id
_entity.type
_entity.pdbx_description
1 polymer ?
#
loop_
_entity_poly.entity_id
_entity_poly.type
_entity_poly.pdbx_seq_one_letter_code
_entity_poly.pdbx_strand_id
1 'polypeptide(L)' 'MVIFPLTNNCSWDSMAYLTRKRIKGITYYYAEESEWRNGRSKRIWQKYLGPLSKIIAAIEG' A
#
# COMPACT_ATOMS: atom_id res chain seq x y z
N MET A 1 40.39 15.21 9.30
CA MET A 1 40.06 13.78 9.24
C MET A 1 38.61 13.68 8.82
N VAL A 2 38.37 13.24 7.59
CA VAL A 2 37.10 13.44 6.87
C VAL A 2 36.04 12.47 7.38
N ILE A 3 34.87 12.99 7.71
CA ILE A 3 33.70 12.23 8.14
C ILE A 3 33.16 11.47 6.93
N PHE A 4 33.06 10.14 7.05
CA PHE A 4 32.41 9.26 6.08
C PHE A 4 30.97 9.74 5.79
N PRO A 5 30.55 9.91 4.52
CA PRO A 5 29.15 9.74 4.19
C PRO A 5 28.97 8.28 3.79
N LEU A 6 28.28 7.53 4.65
CA LEU A 6 27.55 6.33 4.28
C LEU A 6 26.77 6.68 3.00
N THR A 7 27.19 6.15 1.85
CA THR A 7 26.35 6.15 0.66
C THR A 7 25.20 5.22 0.98
N ASN A 8 24.16 5.79 1.60
CA ASN A 8 22.91 5.13 1.85
C ASN A 8 22.38 4.71 0.48
N ASN A 9 22.59 3.45 0.13
CA ASN A 9 21.68 2.75 -0.76
C ASN A 9 20.35 2.66 0.01
N CYS A 10 19.64 3.79 0.12
CA CYS A 10 18.25 3.82 0.53
C CYS A 10 17.51 3.16 -0.62
N SER A 11 17.22 1.87 -0.48
CA SER A 11 16.20 1.21 -1.26
C SER A 11 14.95 2.09 -1.18
N TRP A 12 14.48 2.53 -2.33
CA TRP A 12 13.15 3.10 -2.48
C TRP A 12 12.18 1.94 -2.23
N ASP A 13 11.95 1.60 -0.97
CA ASP A 13 11.03 0.55 -0.58
C ASP A 13 9.61 1.04 -0.87
N SER A 14 9.11 0.66 -2.03
CA SER A 14 7.69 0.72 -2.35
C SER A 14 6.97 -0.28 -1.46
N MET A 15 6.10 0.23 -0.58
CA MET A 15 5.28 -0.61 0.29
C MET A 15 3.86 -0.68 -0.26
N ALA A 16 3.47 -1.89 -0.66
CA ALA A 16 2.08 -2.22 -0.97
C ALA A 16 1.34 -2.68 0.29
N TYR A 17 0.12 -2.18 0.49
CA TYR A 17 -0.72 -2.52 1.64
C TYR A 17 -2.19 -2.66 1.26
N LEU A 18 -2.90 -3.45 2.07
CA LEU A 18 -4.33 -3.67 1.98
C LEU A 18 -5.06 -2.77 2.98
N THR A 19 -5.88 -1.86 2.45
CA THR A 19 -6.69 -0.95 3.24
C THR A 19 -8.12 -1.42 3.29
N ARG A 20 -8.63 -1.57 4.51
CA ARG A 20 -10.03 -1.88 4.77
C ARG A 20 -10.80 -0.61 5.09
N LYS A 21 -11.96 -0.44 4.48
CA LYS A 21 -12.89 0.65 4.77
C LYS A 21 -14.26 0.08 5.09
N ARG A 22 -14.80 0.40 6.27
CA ARG A 22 -16.15 -0.02 6.66
C ARG A 22 -17.15 1.09 6.39
N ILE A 23 -18.14 0.83 5.54
CA ILE A 23 -19.22 1.78 5.21
C ILE A 23 -20.56 1.04 5.36
N LYS A 24 -21.47 1.56 6.20
CA LYS A 24 -22.81 0.98 6.42
C LYS A 24 -22.79 -0.53 6.72
N GLY A 25 -21.81 -0.99 7.50
CA GLY A 25 -21.65 -2.41 7.86
C GLY A 25 -20.94 -3.27 6.79
N ILE A 26 -20.75 -2.76 5.57
CA ILE A 26 -20.04 -3.46 4.50
C ILE A 26 -18.55 -3.09 4.58
N THR A 27 -17.70 -4.11 4.55
CA THR A 27 -16.24 -3.94 4.53
C THR A 27 -15.73 -3.99 3.10
N TYR A 28 -15.12 -2.90 2.67
CA TYR A 28 -14.53 -2.71 1.36
C TYR A 28 -13.01 -2.79 1.45
N TYR A 29 -12.40 -3.48 0.50
CA TYR A 29 -10.95 -3.62 0.44
C TYR A 29 -10.38 -2.83 -0.74
N TYR A 30 -9.24 -2.20 -0.46
CA TYR A 30 -8.42 -1.51 -1.43
C TYR A 30 -7.00 -2.05 -1.32
N ALA A 31 -6.38 -2.32 -2.46
CA ALA A 31 -4.93 -2.48 -2.53
C ALA A 31 -4.35 -1.13 -2.92
N GLU A 32 -3.35 -0.65 -2.20
CA GLU A 32 -2.65 0.58 -2.52
C GLU A 32 -1.15 0.41 -2.34
N GLU A 33 -0.39 1.15 -3.13
CA GLU A 33 1.05 1.21 -3.03
C GLU A 33 1.48 2.66 -2.84
N SER A 34 2.35 2.87 -1.87
CA SER A 34 2.96 4.17 -1.60
C SER A 34 4.47 4.03 -1.59
N GLU A 35 5.11 5.03 -2.16
CA GLU A 35 6.57 5.15 -2.22
C GLU A 35 6.99 6.39 -1.44
N TRP A 36 8.11 6.28 -0.72
CA TRP A 36 8.73 7.43 -0.07
C TRP A 36 9.71 8.09 -1.03
N ARG A 37 9.29 9.17 -1.69
CA ARG A 37 10.13 9.89 -2.66
C ARG A 37 10.44 11.32 -2.23
N ASN A 38 11.72 11.68 -2.19
CA ASN A 38 12.19 13.04 -1.87
C ASN A 38 11.65 13.58 -0.53
N GLY A 39 11.63 12.75 0.52
CA GLY A 39 11.16 13.14 1.85
C GLY A 39 9.64 13.27 1.99
N ARG A 40 8.87 12.81 1.01
CA ARG A 40 7.41 12.82 1.03
C ARG A 40 6.86 11.45 0.65
N SER A 41 5.81 11.01 1.36
CA SER A 41 5.02 9.86 0.94
C SER A 41 4.20 10.21 -0.29
N LYS A 42 4.33 9.43 -1.37
CA LYS A 42 3.55 9.55 -2.59
C LYS A 42 2.82 8.24 -2.86
N ARG A 43 1.50 8.31 -2.99
CA ARG A 43 0.69 7.17 -3.44
C ARG A 43 0.91 6.95 -4.94
N ILE A 44 1.34 5.76 -5.33
CA ILE A 44 1.58 5.40 -6.74
C ILE A 44 0.27 4.95 -7.40
N TRP A 45 -0.44 4.01 -6.77
CA TRP A 45 -1.69 3.50 -7.28
C TRP A 45 -2.62 3.02 -6.16
N GLN A 46 -3.91 2.94 -6.48
CA GLN A 46 -4.94 2.38 -5.62
C GLN A 46 -5.93 1.59 -6.48
N LYS A 47 -6.14 0.33 -6.13
CA LYS A 47 -7.08 -0.59 -6.79
C LYS A 47 -8.20 -0.95 -5.82
N TYR A 48 -9.43 -0.93 -6.32
CA TYR A 48 -10.59 -1.34 -5.56
C TYR A 48 -10.83 -2.84 -5.74
N LEU A 49 -10.80 -3.60 -4.65
CA LEU A 49 -10.97 -5.06 -4.67
C LEU A 49 -12.43 -5.48 -4.50
N GLY A 50 -13.26 -4.58 -3.97
CA GLY A 50 -14.68 -4.85 -3.73
C GLY A 50 -15.00 -5.14 -2.26
N PRO A 51 -16.27 -5.45 -1.98
CA PRO A 51 -16.71 -5.85 -0.65
C PRO A 51 -16.21 -7.26 -0.30
N LEU A 52 -16.05 -7.53 0.99
CA LEU A 52 -15.61 -8.82 1.52
C LEU A 52 -16.41 -10.00 0.94
N SER A 53 -17.73 -9.85 0.82
CA SER A 53 -18.61 -10.89 0.26
C SER A 53 -18.23 -11.30 -1.17
N LYS A 54 -17.80 -10.34 -2.00
CA LYS A 54 -17.37 -10.61 -3.38
C LYS A 54 -16.03 -11.32 -3.43
N ILE A 55 -15.13 -11.00 -2.49
CA ILE A 55 -13.83 -11.66 -2.37
C ILE A 55 -14.03 -13.11 -1.93
N ILE A 56 -14.87 -13.36 -0.92
CA ILE A 56 -15.20 -14.70 -0.44
C ILE A 56 -15.85 -15.53 -1.55
N ALA A 57 -16.87 -14.97 -2.23
CA ALA A 57 -17.53 -15.66 -3.34
C ALA A 57 -16.58 -16.02 -4.50
N ALA A 58 -15.52 -15.23 -4.72
CA ALA A 58 -14.51 -15.53 -5.73
C ALA A 58 -13.53 -16.64 -5.30
N ILE A 59 -13.37 -16.88 -3.99
CA ILE A 59 -12.50 -17.91 -3.43
C ILE A 59 -13.25 -19.25 -3.29
N GLU A 60 -14.53 -19.20 -2.93
CA GLU A 60 -15.38 -20.38 -2.63
C GLU A 60 -16.02 -21.05 -3.86
N GLY A 61 -15.66 -20.61 -5.09
CA GLY A 61 -16.20 -21.04 -6.39
C GLY A 61 -16.79 -22.44 -6.48
#